data_AF-A0A257RTT7-F1
#
_entry.id   AF-A0A257RTT7-F1
#
_cell.length_a   1.000
_cell.length_b   1.000
_cell.length_c   1.000
_cell.angle_alpha   90.00
_cell.angle_beta   90.00
_cell.angle_gamma   90.00
#
_symmetry.space_group_name_H-M   'P 1'
#
loop_
_entity.id
_entity.type
_entity.pdbx_description
1 polymer ?
#
loop_
_entity_poly.entity_id
_entity_poly.type
_entity_poly.pdbx_seq_one_letter_code
_entity_poly.pdbx_strand_id
1 'polypeptide(L)'
;NRRAVEHVLATGLAIDAGIAPVTRWDRKNYFYPDLPKGYQISQFDQPLATGGVLAAGHRSVGITRVHMEEDAGKSIHDRFSGATAIDLNRAGVPLIEIVSEPDMRSAADAGAYLRALKQLLEYVDVSDVSMEEGSLRVDANISVRLHGSAEFGTKTEVKNMNSFSGVEHALETEFVRQCALVEAGGTVEQQTMLWDGAAAEVRPARSKEGSHDYRYFPEPDLPPLVLAPEHIGRIRDTLPELPAARRARYAEAFGLGAYDVKVLTASPRVAEYFEATVAAHGDAKAAANWVMGEVLGALKTSGGDIAGFPIDPPRLAALLGLVRDGVVSHTAAKRIFGIMLASLATYLLAAYPPRYVFLVGVLPA
;
A
#
# COMPACT_ATOMS: atom_id res chain seq x y z
N ASN A 1 6.94 20.92 2.36
CA ASN A 1 6.77 20.35 1.00
C ASN A 1 5.30 20.47 0.61
N ARG A 2 4.94 21.23 -0.45
CA ARG A 2 3.53 21.44 -0.84
C ARG A 2 2.86 20.16 -1.34
N ARG A 3 3.55 19.40 -2.20
CA ARG A 3 3.02 18.17 -2.79
C ARG A 3 2.72 17.09 -1.74
N ALA A 4 3.52 17.02 -0.68
CA ALA A 4 3.26 16.12 0.44
C ALA A 4 1.91 16.43 1.14
N VAL A 5 1.61 17.72 1.34
CA VAL A 5 0.30 18.15 1.86
C VAL A 5 -0.82 17.76 0.89
N GLU A 6 -0.64 18.02 -0.41
CA GLU A 6 -1.64 17.66 -1.43
C GLU A 6 -1.92 16.14 -1.45
N HIS A 7 -0.91 15.29 -1.26
CA HIS A 7 -1.08 13.84 -1.16
C HIS A 7 -1.87 13.38 0.08
N VAL A 8 -1.68 14.04 1.22
CA VAL A 8 -2.48 13.77 2.44
C VAL A 8 -3.93 14.21 2.23
N LEU A 9 -4.15 15.38 1.62
CA LEU A 9 -5.48 15.88 1.29
C LEU A 9 -6.20 14.97 0.29
N ALA A 10 -5.50 14.52 -0.75
CA ALA A 10 -6.04 13.59 -1.73
C ALA A 10 -6.44 12.26 -1.08
N THR A 11 -5.58 11.72 -0.20
CA THR A 11 -5.88 10.52 0.59
C THR A 11 -7.12 10.71 1.45
N GLY A 12 -7.21 11.82 2.21
CA GLY A 12 -8.35 12.13 3.07
C GLY A 12 -9.64 12.29 2.29
N LEU A 13 -9.62 13.01 1.16
CA LEU A 13 -10.79 13.18 0.30
C LEU A 13 -11.23 11.85 -0.33
N ALA A 14 -10.30 10.96 -0.68
CA ALA A 14 -10.60 9.66 -1.28
C ALA A 14 -11.27 8.65 -0.32
N ILE A 15 -11.18 8.89 0.99
CA ILE A 15 -11.90 8.12 2.03
C ILE A 15 -13.07 8.89 2.63
N ASP A 16 -13.49 9.99 2.01
CA ASP A 16 -14.54 10.90 2.49
C ASP A 16 -14.29 11.43 3.93
N ALA A 17 -13.02 11.68 4.28
CA ALA A 17 -12.65 12.28 5.56
C ALA A 17 -12.98 13.78 5.61
N GLY A 18 -13.19 14.29 6.83
CA GLY A 18 -13.25 15.72 7.09
C GLY A 18 -11.85 16.34 7.00
N ILE A 19 -11.67 17.38 6.18
CA ILE A 19 -10.41 18.10 6.02
C ILE A 19 -10.38 19.30 6.97
N ALA A 20 -9.31 19.43 7.76
CA ALA A 20 -9.13 20.56 8.65
C ALA A 20 -8.78 21.83 7.85
N PRO A 21 -9.52 22.96 7.97
CA PRO A 21 -9.19 24.19 7.25
C PRO A 21 -7.92 24.86 7.79
N VAL A 22 -7.59 24.58 9.05
CA VAL A 22 -6.35 25.00 9.70
C VAL A 22 -5.82 23.80 10.46
N THR A 23 -4.53 23.55 10.31
CA THR A 23 -3.81 22.48 11.00
C THR A 23 -2.46 23.01 11.50
N ARG A 24 -1.81 22.28 12.40
CA ARG A 24 -0.50 22.64 12.92
C ARG A 24 0.46 21.45 12.89
N TRP A 25 1.73 21.77 13.09
CA TRP A 25 2.81 20.82 13.25
C TRP A 25 3.14 20.71 14.74
N ASP A 26 3.50 19.52 15.19
CA ASP A 26 3.87 19.24 16.57
C ASP A 26 5.19 18.46 16.61
N ARG A 27 5.97 18.67 17.68
CA ARG A 27 7.17 17.87 17.95
C ARG A 27 6.82 16.65 18.79
N LYS A 28 7.11 15.47 18.26
CA LYS A 28 7.12 14.19 18.99
C LYS A 28 8.54 13.93 19.48
N ASN A 29 8.82 14.17 20.75
CA ASN A 29 10.18 14.18 21.29
C ASN A 29 10.62 12.78 21.75
N TYR A 30 11.68 12.23 21.14
CA TYR A 30 12.35 11.02 21.61
C TYR A 30 13.79 10.98 21.09
N PHE A 31 14.69 10.42 21.88
CA PHE A 31 16.09 10.30 21.50
C PHE A 31 16.35 8.93 20.88
N TYR A 32 16.78 8.93 19.62
CA TYR A 32 17.27 7.74 18.95
C TYR A 32 18.31 8.15 17.88
N PRO A 33 19.37 7.34 17.62
CA PRO A 33 20.48 7.74 16.75
C PRO A 33 20.09 8.09 15.30
N ASP A 34 19.01 7.50 14.78
CA ASP A 34 18.52 7.77 13.42
C ASP A 34 17.59 9.00 13.31
N LEU A 35 17.34 9.69 14.43
CA LEU A 35 16.53 10.90 14.48
C LEU A 35 17.39 12.10 14.89
N PRO A 36 18.02 12.79 13.92
CA PRO A 36 19.08 13.77 14.20
C PRO A 36 18.62 14.99 15.01
N LYS A 37 17.33 15.33 14.98
CA LYS A 37 16.76 16.46 15.72
C LYS A 37 16.44 16.16 17.19
N GLY A 38 16.39 14.89 17.58
CA GLY A 38 15.86 14.47 18.89
C GLY A 38 14.34 14.62 19.03
N TYR A 39 13.66 14.94 17.93
CA TYR A 39 12.21 14.97 17.79
C TYR A 39 11.81 14.76 16.32
N GLN A 40 10.62 14.19 16.13
CA GLN A 40 9.98 14.01 14.82
C GLN A 40 8.90 15.09 14.68
N ILE A 41 8.91 15.82 13.57
CA ILE A 41 7.81 16.71 13.20
C ILE A 41 6.66 15.83 12.69
N SER A 42 5.53 15.94 13.37
CA SER A 42 4.29 15.21 13.06
C SER A 42 3.10 16.15 13.30
N GLN A 43 1.90 15.62 13.45
CA GLN A 43 0.71 16.36 13.86
C GLN A 43 0.03 15.60 14.98
N PHE A 44 -0.39 16.27 16.05
CA PHE A 44 -0.99 15.61 17.20
C PHE A 44 -2.49 15.82 17.28
N ASP A 45 -2.97 16.93 17.82
CA ASP A 45 -4.39 17.17 18.10
C ASP A 45 -5.18 17.70 16.89
N GLN A 46 -4.49 18.27 15.89
CA GLN A 46 -5.11 18.84 14.70
C GLN A 46 -4.56 18.19 13.42
N PRO A 47 -4.83 16.90 13.14
CA PRO A 47 -4.37 16.26 11.90
C PRO A 47 -5.02 16.88 10.65
N LEU A 48 -4.40 16.67 9.48
CA LEU A 48 -4.90 17.20 8.20
C LEU A 48 -6.29 16.65 7.81
N ALA A 49 -6.57 15.38 8.10
CA ALA A 49 -7.88 14.79 7.90
C ALA A 49 -8.31 13.93 9.09
N THR A 50 -9.60 13.97 9.41
CA THR A 50 -10.23 13.23 10.51
C THR A 50 -11.51 12.55 10.05
N GLY A 51 -11.78 11.35 10.55
CA GLY A 51 -12.91 10.55 10.07
C GLY A 51 -12.66 10.01 8.67
N GLY A 52 -13.69 9.37 8.12
CA GLY A 52 -13.63 8.67 6.84
C GLY A 52 -13.91 7.19 7.01
N VAL A 53 -14.18 6.51 5.90
CA VAL A 53 -14.55 5.10 5.89
C VAL A 53 -13.96 4.42 4.66
N LEU A 54 -13.36 3.25 4.86
CA LEU A 54 -12.87 2.41 3.78
C LEU A 54 -13.66 1.09 3.72
N ALA A 55 -14.29 0.82 2.59
CA ALA A 55 -14.92 -0.48 2.33
C ALA A 55 -13.86 -1.54 2.04
N ALA A 56 -13.81 -2.60 2.87
CA ALA A 56 -12.79 -3.64 2.83
C ALA A 56 -13.39 -5.04 3.04
N GLY A 57 -13.41 -5.85 1.98
CA GLY A 57 -14.02 -7.19 2.04
C GLY A 57 -15.51 -7.10 2.34
N HIS A 58 -15.95 -7.66 3.47
CA HIS A 58 -17.35 -7.66 3.89
C HIS A 58 -17.68 -6.55 4.92
N ARG A 59 -16.68 -5.74 5.32
CA ARG A 59 -16.80 -4.74 6.38
C ARG A 59 -16.37 -3.38 5.87
N SER A 60 -16.98 -2.32 6.40
CA SER A 60 -16.44 -0.97 6.28
C SER A 60 -15.66 -0.64 7.55
N VAL A 61 -14.45 -0.12 7.39
CA VAL A 61 -13.54 0.22 8.49
C VAL A 61 -13.45 1.74 8.57
N GLY A 62 -13.79 2.31 9.72
CA GLY A 62 -13.61 3.73 9.98
C GLY A 62 -12.13 4.11 10.00
N ILE A 63 -11.84 5.34 9.58
CA ILE A 63 -10.51 5.96 9.71
C ILE A 63 -10.62 7.06 10.75
N THR A 64 -9.85 6.96 11.82
CA THR A 64 -9.82 7.99 12.86
C THR A 64 -9.17 9.27 12.32
N ARG A 65 -8.02 9.12 11.66
CA ARG A 65 -7.19 10.25 11.20
C ARG A 65 -6.22 9.88 10.10
N VAL A 66 -5.87 10.88 9.29
CA VAL A 66 -4.76 10.86 8.33
C VAL A 66 -3.93 12.11 8.57
N HIS A 67 -2.64 11.94 8.83
CA HIS A 67 -1.76 13.06 9.12
C HIS A 67 -0.39 12.90 8.50
N MET A 68 0.33 14.02 8.41
CA MET A 68 1.67 14.06 7.86
C MET A 68 2.72 13.98 8.96
N GLU A 69 3.77 13.22 8.71
CA GLU A 69 4.99 13.27 9.52
C GLU A 69 6.24 13.11 8.65
N GLU A 70 7.41 13.17 9.27
CA GLU A 70 8.69 12.89 8.61
C GLU A 70 9.24 11.53 9.04
N ASP A 71 9.92 10.82 8.13
CA ASP A 71 10.58 9.56 8.48
C ASP A 71 11.90 9.78 9.23
N ALA A 72 12.28 8.78 10.02
CA ALA A 72 13.61 8.68 10.61
C ALA A 72 14.60 8.04 9.62
N GLY A 73 15.89 8.15 9.94
CA GLY A 73 16.94 7.41 9.24
C GLY A 73 16.84 5.89 9.45
N LYS A 74 17.91 5.18 9.12
CA LYS A 74 18.05 3.74 9.31
C LYS A 74 19.26 3.44 10.20
N SER A 75 19.03 2.64 11.23
CA SER A 75 20.07 2.05 12.07
C SER A 75 20.48 0.67 11.51
N ILE A 76 21.77 0.45 11.27
CA ILE A 76 22.32 -0.80 10.73
C ILE A 76 23.34 -1.35 11.72
N HIS A 77 23.05 -2.50 12.32
CA HIS A 77 23.79 -3.03 13.47
C HIS A 77 24.90 -4.04 13.11
N ASP A 78 24.87 -4.59 11.90
CA ASP A 78 25.75 -5.65 11.43
C ASP A 78 26.86 -5.18 10.47
N ARG A 79 26.83 -3.91 10.07
CA ARG A 79 27.80 -3.32 9.14
C ARG A 79 29.20 -3.13 9.74
N PHE A 80 29.27 -2.81 11.03
CA PHE A 80 30.53 -2.61 11.75
C PHE A 80 30.49 -3.35 13.09
N SER A 81 31.50 -4.18 13.35
CA SER A 81 31.60 -4.90 14.63
C SER A 81 31.66 -3.94 15.81
N GLY A 82 30.78 -4.12 16.80
CA GLY A 82 30.74 -3.32 18.02
C GLY A 82 30.17 -1.89 17.85
N ALA A 83 29.65 -1.53 16.67
CA ALA A 83 29.09 -0.21 16.41
C ALA A 83 27.78 -0.32 15.61
N THR A 84 26.99 0.77 15.59
CA THR A 84 25.81 0.90 14.73
C THR A 84 26.09 1.96 13.68
N ALA A 85 25.92 1.61 12.40
CA ALA A 85 25.98 2.58 11.30
C ALA A 85 24.63 3.29 11.16
N ILE A 86 24.65 4.62 11.12
CA ILE A 86 23.45 5.43 10.93
C ILE A 86 23.43 5.95 9.50
N ASP A 87 22.41 5.57 8.73
CA ASP A 87 22.14 6.09 7.40
C ASP A 87 20.98 7.09 7.47
N LEU A 88 21.27 8.35 7.21
CA LEU A 88 20.30 9.45 7.27
C LEU A 88 19.68 9.79 5.90
N ASN A 89 19.95 9.03 4.83
CA ASN A 89 19.38 9.30 3.50
C ASN A 89 17.85 9.31 3.49
N ARG A 90 17.21 8.58 4.41
CA ARG A 90 15.75 8.52 4.58
C ARG A 90 15.19 9.57 5.55
N ALA A 91 16.03 10.17 6.39
CA ALA A 91 15.56 11.10 7.41
C ALA A 91 14.91 12.34 6.74
N GLY A 92 13.70 12.70 7.15
CA GLY A 92 12.96 13.83 6.58
C GLY A 92 12.07 13.50 5.37
N VAL A 93 12.07 12.24 4.89
CA VAL A 93 11.15 11.80 3.84
C VAL A 93 9.69 11.97 4.32
N PRO A 94 8.78 12.55 3.51
CA PRO A 94 7.38 12.67 3.91
C PRO A 94 6.69 11.33 4.14
N LEU A 95 5.96 11.21 5.24
CA LEU A 95 5.10 10.07 5.56
C LEU A 95 3.66 10.53 5.75
N ILE A 96 2.74 9.61 5.42
CA ILE A 96 1.33 9.72 5.75
C ILE A 96 1.03 8.62 6.77
N GLU A 97 0.65 9.01 7.99
CA GLU A 97 0.17 8.06 8.99
C GLU A 97 -1.36 8.01 8.96
N ILE A 98 -1.90 6.82 8.68
CA ILE A 98 -3.33 6.51 8.58
C ILE A 98 -3.70 5.60 9.74
N VAL A 99 -4.56 6.08 10.64
CA VAL A 99 -5.00 5.34 11.82
C VAL A 99 -6.45 4.92 11.64
N SER A 100 -6.71 3.61 11.62
CA SER A 100 -8.06 3.05 11.55
C SER A 100 -8.74 3.05 12.91
N GLU A 101 -10.07 3.12 12.90
CA GLU A 101 -10.89 2.71 14.03
C GLU A 101 -10.68 1.21 14.34
N PRO A 102 -10.91 0.76 15.59
CA PRO A 102 -10.83 -0.64 15.96
C PRO A 102 -12.09 -1.38 15.49
N ASP A 103 -12.35 -1.40 14.18
CA ASP A 103 -13.53 -2.03 13.56
C ASP A 103 -13.27 -3.45 13.04
N MET A 104 -12.02 -3.78 12.73
CA MET A 104 -11.60 -5.10 12.26
C MET A 104 -11.80 -6.15 13.36
N ARG A 105 -12.31 -7.33 13.00
CA ARG A 105 -12.66 -8.41 13.96
C ARG A 105 -11.93 -9.72 13.71
N SER A 106 -11.09 -9.78 12.69
CA SER A 106 -10.31 -10.97 12.35
C SER A 106 -9.02 -10.57 11.63
N ALA A 107 -8.05 -11.48 11.56
CA ALA A 107 -6.88 -11.31 10.72
C ALA A 107 -7.26 -11.13 9.24
N ALA A 108 -8.26 -11.86 8.76
CA ALA A 108 -8.79 -11.71 7.41
C ALA A 108 -9.38 -10.30 7.16
N ASP A 109 -10.04 -9.69 8.15
CA ASP A 109 -10.50 -8.29 8.06
C ASP A 109 -9.31 -7.34 7.91
N ALA A 110 -8.25 -7.53 8.70
CA ALA A 110 -7.04 -6.71 8.63
C ALA A 110 -6.35 -6.84 7.27
N GLY A 111 -6.21 -8.07 6.76
CA GLY A 111 -5.69 -8.32 5.43
C GLY A 111 -6.55 -7.71 4.32
N ALA A 112 -7.87 -7.76 4.43
CA ALA A 112 -8.77 -7.14 3.47
C ALA A 112 -8.66 -5.61 3.49
N TYR A 113 -8.56 -5.02 4.69
CA TYR A 113 -8.36 -3.59 4.91
C TYR A 113 -7.05 -3.11 4.29
N LEU A 114 -5.93 -3.77 4.58
CA LEU A 114 -4.62 -3.36 4.05
C LEU A 114 -4.56 -3.45 2.52
N ARG A 115 -5.15 -4.49 1.91
CA ARG A 115 -5.23 -4.61 0.45
C ARG A 115 -6.12 -3.53 -0.17
N ALA A 116 -7.25 -3.20 0.46
CA ALA A 116 -8.14 -2.12 0.01
C ALA A 116 -7.47 -0.75 0.14
N LEU A 117 -6.75 -0.50 1.25
CA LEU A 117 -6.03 0.73 1.49
C LEU A 117 -4.90 0.90 0.48
N LYS A 118 -4.12 -0.16 0.25
CA LYS A 118 -3.10 -0.20 -0.79
C LYS A 118 -3.68 0.18 -2.15
N GLN A 119 -4.75 -0.50 -2.56
CA GLN A 119 -5.42 -0.23 -3.83
C GLN A 119 -5.87 1.24 -3.93
N LEU A 120 -6.45 1.79 -2.86
CA LEU A 120 -6.87 3.19 -2.85
C LEU A 120 -5.69 4.13 -3.05
N LEU A 121 -4.61 3.96 -2.27
CA LEU A 121 -3.44 4.83 -2.32
C LEU A 121 -2.72 4.76 -3.68
N GLU A 122 -2.68 3.58 -4.31
CA GLU A 122 -2.18 3.44 -5.68
C GLU A 122 -3.06 4.19 -6.68
N TYR A 123 -4.39 4.12 -6.55
CA TYR A 123 -5.30 4.85 -7.42
C TYR A 123 -5.13 6.36 -7.29
N VAL A 124 -4.96 6.88 -6.07
CA VAL A 124 -4.77 8.31 -5.81
C VAL A 124 -3.35 8.77 -6.18
N ASP A 125 -2.45 7.85 -6.52
CA ASP A 125 -1.06 8.10 -6.94
C ASP A 125 -0.23 8.90 -5.91
N VAL A 126 -0.35 8.50 -4.63
CA VAL A 126 0.36 9.17 -3.52
C VAL A 126 1.61 8.41 -3.07
N SER A 127 1.72 7.13 -3.41
CA SER A 127 2.84 6.24 -3.08
C SER A 127 2.79 5.01 -3.99
N ASP A 128 3.92 4.32 -4.10
CA ASP A 128 4.08 2.97 -4.65
C ASP A 128 3.58 1.86 -3.69
N VAL A 129 3.39 2.18 -2.41
CA VAL A 129 2.69 1.38 -1.39
C VAL A 129 3.19 -0.08 -1.29
N SER A 130 4.51 -0.25 -1.28
CA SER A 130 5.17 -1.55 -1.21
C SER A 130 5.72 -1.83 0.19
N MET A 131 5.32 -2.96 0.79
CA MET A 131 5.92 -3.41 2.05
C MET A 131 7.34 -3.93 1.85
N GLU A 132 7.62 -4.52 0.68
CA GLU A 132 8.93 -5.09 0.34
C GLU A 132 9.99 -3.99 0.21
N GLU A 133 9.63 -2.88 -0.44
CA GLU A 133 10.49 -1.70 -0.59
C GLU A 133 10.42 -0.75 0.63
N GLY A 134 9.52 -1.03 1.58
CA GLY A 134 9.37 -0.27 2.83
C GLY A 134 8.65 1.08 2.71
N SER A 135 7.96 1.32 1.58
CA SER A 135 7.08 2.47 1.34
C SER A 135 5.67 2.29 1.93
N LEU A 136 5.32 1.07 2.35
CA LEU A 136 4.20 0.79 3.25
C LEU A 136 4.70 0.08 4.52
N ARG A 137 4.29 0.58 5.69
CA ARG A 137 4.59 -0.04 7.00
C ARG A 137 3.30 -0.18 7.80
N VAL A 138 3.23 -1.21 8.62
CA VAL A 138 2.06 -1.51 9.45
C VAL A 138 2.52 -1.89 10.85
N ASP A 139 1.98 -1.19 11.85
CA ASP A 139 1.97 -1.61 13.24
C ASP A 139 0.54 -2.01 13.60
N ALA A 140 0.35 -3.23 14.11
CA ALA A 140 -0.97 -3.81 14.30
C ALA A 140 -1.35 -3.82 15.78
N ASN A 141 -2.50 -3.27 16.13
CA ASN A 141 -2.99 -3.21 17.50
C ASN A 141 -4.08 -4.26 17.72
N ILE A 142 -3.95 -5.08 18.76
CA ILE A 142 -4.90 -6.17 19.04
C ILE A 142 -5.20 -6.28 20.54
N SER A 143 -6.47 -6.52 20.85
CA SER A 143 -6.97 -6.85 22.18
C SER A 143 -8.07 -7.89 22.06
N VAL A 144 -8.13 -8.86 22.96
CA VAL A 144 -9.25 -9.80 23.07
C VAL A 144 -10.29 -9.32 24.07
N ARG A 145 -11.55 -9.70 23.87
CA ARG A 145 -12.64 -9.51 24.83
C ARG A 145 -13.60 -10.69 24.79
N LEU A 146 -14.27 -10.97 25.90
CA LEU A 146 -15.30 -11.99 25.97
C LEU A 146 -16.50 -11.64 25.07
N HIS A 147 -17.13 -12.66 24.50
CA HIS A 147 -18.31 -12.49 23.67
C HIS A 147 -19.44 -11.82 24.48
N GLY A 148 -20.10 -10.82 23.89
CA GLY A 148 -21.14 -10.04 24.57
C GLY A 148 -20.62 -8.89 25.45
N SER A 149 -19.31 -8.80 25.72
CA SER A 149 -18.75 -7.63 26.41
C SER A 149 -18.66 -6.42 25.47
N ALA A 150 -19.05 -5.25 25.97
CA ALA A 150 -18.87 -3.97 25.28
C ALA A 150 -17.46 -3.40 25.49
N GLU A 151 -16.80 -3.73 26.59
CA GLU A 151 -15.49 -3.19 26.97
C GLU A 151 -14.37 -3.79 26.12
N PHE A 152 -13.42 -2.94 25.73
CA PHE A 152 -12.19 -3.38 25.06
C PHE A 152 -11.21 -3.95 26.10
N GLY A 153 -10.51 -5.02 25.73
CA GLY A 153 -9.43 -5.56 26.54
C GLY A 153 -8.15 -4.73 26.45
N THR A 154 -7.14 -5.11 27.23
CA THR A 154 -5.82 -4.49 27.14
C THR A 154 -5.19 -4.73 25.77
N LYS A 155 -4.70 -3.66 25.15
CA LYS A 155 -4.11 -3.66 23.81
C LYS A 155 -2.64 -4.08 23.83
N THR A 156 -2.24 -4.96 22.92
CA THR A 156 -0.84 -5.13 22.51
C THR A 156 -0.63 -4.56 21.13
N GLU A 157 0.60 -4.10 20.87
CA GLU A 157 1.00 -3.56 19.57
C GLU A 157 2.05 -4.49 18.95
N VAL A 158 1.70 -5.17 17.86
CA VAL A 158 2.62 -6.05 17.13
C VAL A 158 3.32 -5.24 16.04
N LYS A 159 4.66 -5.32 15.99
CA LYS A 159 5.52 -4.66 14.99
C LYS A 159 6.33 -5.67 14.20
N ASN A 160 7.09 -5.17 13.22
CA ASN A 160 8.04 -5.94 12.41
C ASN A 160 7.36 -6.94 11.45
N MET A 161 6.24 -6.54 10.85
CA MET A 161 5.56 -7.32 9.81
C MET A 161 5.86 -6.69 8.44
N ASN A 162 6.45 -7.47 7.53
CA ASN A 162 6.92 -6.99 6.23
C ASN A 162 6.06 -7.47 5.05
N SER A 163 4.92 -8.11 5.32
CA SER A 163 3.97 -8.53 4.30
C SER A 163 2.55 -8.60 4.86
N PHE A 164 1.53 -8.53 4.01
CA PHE A 164 0.12 -8.66 4.43
C PHE A 164 -0.17 -10.02 5.05
N SER A 165 0.40 -11.10 4.50
CA SER A 165 0.31 -12.42 5.13
C SER A 165 1.01 -12.42 6.48
N GLY A 166 2.17 -11.76 6.63
CA GLY A 166 2.85 -11.61 7.90
C GLY A 166 1.98 -10.93 8.96
N VAL A 167 1.23 -9.88 8.58
CA VAL A 167 0.27 -9.22 9.47
C VAL A 167 -0.87 -10.18 9.87
N GLU A 168 -1.44 -10.90 8.91
CA GLU A 168 -2.52 -11.86 9.18
C GLU A 168 -2.07 -12.93 10.19
N HIS A 169 -0.93 -13.59 9.95
CA HIS A 169 -0.41 -14.62 10.85
C HIS A 169 -0.01 -14.05 12.22
N ALA A 170 0.60 -12.87 12.27
CA ALA A 170 0.99 -12.24 13.52
C ALA A 170 -0.23 -11.94 14.42
N LEU A 171 -1.33 -11.47 13.83
CA LEU A 171 -2.59 -11.22 14.52
C LEU A 171 -3.24 -12.51 15.02
N GLU A 172 -3.21 -13.59 14.21
CA GLU A 172 -3.73 -14.90 14.64
C GLU A 172 -2.93 -15.48 15.81
N THR A 173 -1.61 -15.43 15.74
CA THR A 173 -0.74 -15.92 16.82
C THR A 173 -0.94 -15.11 18.10
N GLU A 174 -1.01 -13.78 18.01
CA GLU A 174 -1.24 -12.92 19.17
C GLU A 174 -2.65 -13.09 19.75
N PHE A 175 -3.66 -13.31 18.91
CA PHE A 175 -5.01 -13.64 19.35
C PHE A 175 -5.02 -14.92 20.21
N VAL A 176 -4.41 -16.00 19.70
CA VAL A 176 -4.32 -17.27 20.43
C VAL A 176 -3.57 -17.09 21.76
N ARG A 177 -2.46 -16.34 21.76
CA ARG A 177 -1.70 -16.05 22.98
C ARG A 177 -2.52 -15.30 24.02
N GLN A 178 -3.23 -14.24 23.62
CA GLN A 178 -4.07 -13.47 24.54
C GLN A 178 -5.23 -14.30 25.08
N CYS A 179 -5.91 -15.08 24.24
CA CYS A 179 -6.99 -15.99 24.68
C CYS A 179 -6.48 -16.99 25.71
N ALA A 180 -5.38 -17.69 25.44
CA ALA A 180 -4.82 -18.67 26.37
C ALA A 180 -4.42 -18.03 27.72
N LEU A 181 -3.87 -16.81 27.70
CA LEU A 181 -3.51 -16.08 28.91
C LEU A 181 -4.74 -15.70 29.74
N VAL A 182 -5.79 -15.19 29.10
CA VAL A 182 -7.04 -14.80 29.77
C VAL A 182 -7.79 -16.02 30.31
N GLU A 183 -7.84 -17.11 29.56
CA GLU A 183 -8.46 -18.38 29.99
C GLU A 183 -7.74 -19.02 31.19
N ALA A 184 -6.42 -18.85 31.28
CA ALA A 184 -5.63 -19.27 32.44
C ALA A 184 -5.80 -18.36 33.67
N GLY A 185 -6.65 -17.33 33.60
CA GLY A 185 -6.85 -16.35 34.67
C GLY A 185 -5.77 -15.27 34.76
N GLY A 186 -4.89 -15.18 33.75
CA GLY A 186 -3.89 -14.13 33.63
C GLY A 186 -4.46 -12.82 33.09
N THR A 187 -3.63 -11.78 33.04
CA THR A 187 -3.99 -10.46 32.50
C THR A 187 -3.04 -10.10 31.35
N VAL A 188 -3.59 -9.61 30.24
CA VAL A 188 -2.79 -9.07 29.14
C VAL A 188 -2.20 -7.73 29.58
N GLU A 189 -0.88 -7.60 29.51
CA GLU A 189 -0.16 -6.35 29.74
C GLU A 189 -0.06 -5.54 28.45
N GLN A 190 -0.16 -4.22 28.56
CA GLN A 190 0.06 -3.33 27.42
C GLN A 190 1.55 -3.26 27.10
N GLN A 191 1.94 -3.85 25.97
CA GLN A 191 3.33 -3.93 25.54
C GLN A 191 3.44 -4.01 24.02
N THR A 192 4.64 -3.70 23.53
CA THR A 192 5.02 -3.91 22.14
C THR A 192 5.52 -5.34 21.95
N MET A 193 4.96 -6.03 20.96
CA MET A 193 5.35 -7.35 20.51
C MET A 193 6.08 -7.24 19.17
N LEU A 194 6.96 -8.19 18.88
CA LEU A 194 7.67 -8.31 17.60
C LEU A 194 7.28 -9.62 16.94
N TRP A 195 6.90 -9.54 15.67
CA TRP A 195 6.70 -10.72 14.82
C TRP A 195 8.04 -11.27 14.33
N ASP A 196 8.22 -12.59 14.49
CA ASP A 196 9.29 -13.37 13.87
C ASP A 196 8.68 -14.30 12.82
N GLY A 197 8.81 -13.93 11.54
CA GLY A 197 8.26 -14.71 10.44
C GLY A 197 8.94 -16.05 10.19
N ALA A 198 10.18 -16.26 10.67
CA ALA A 198 10.89 -17.53 10.52
C ALA A 198 10.45 -18.55 11.58
N ALA A 199 10.23 -18.07 12.81
CA ALA A 199 9.70 -18.89 13.91
C ALA A 199 8.16 -19.01 13.89
N ALA A 200 7.46 -18.11 13.18
CA ALA A 200 6.01 -17.93 13.21
C ALA A 200 5.48 -17.56 14.62
N GLU A 201 6.23 -16.73 15.35
CA GLU A 201 5.96 -16.39 16.74
C GLU A 201 5.88 -14.88 16.97
N VAL A 202 5.10 -14.50 18.00
CA VAL A 202 5.09 -13.14 18.55
C VAL A 202 5.82 -13.15 19.90
N ARG A 203 6.82 -12.29 20.03
CA ARG A 203 7.63 -12.18 21.25
C ARG A 203 7.62 -10.76 21.80
N PRO A 204 7.66 -10.55 23.12
CA PRO A 204 7.81 -9.21 23.68
C PRO A 204 9.04 -8.52 23.10
N ALA A 205 8.89 -7.24 22.72
CA ALA A 205 10.05 -6.40 22.48
C ALA A 205 10.86 -6.30 23.78
N ARG A 206 12.19 -6.21 23.67
CA ARG A 206 13.05 -5.99 24.85
C ARG A 206 12.49 -4.78 25.61
N SER A 207 12.22 -4.95 26.90
CA SER A 207 11.55 -3.95 27.73
C SER A 207 12.29 -2.61 27.64
N LYS A 208 11.71 -1.64 26.95
CA LYS A 208 12.04 -0.23 27.16
C LYS A 208 11.29 0.19 28.42
N GLU A 209 12.00 0.79 29.36
CA GLU A 209 11.41 1.37 30.57
C GLU A 209 10.32 2.38 30.20
N GLY A 210 9.07 2.11 30.60
CA GLY A 210 7.95 3.05 30.66
C GLY A 210 7.26 3.43 29.34
N SER A 211 6.00 3.86 29.45
CA SER A 211 5.30 4.57 28.38
C SER A 211 6.09 5.84 28.07
N HIS A 212 6.56 6.00 26.82
CA HIS A 212 7.32 7.19 26.45
C HIS A 212 6.41 8.43 26.46
N ASP A 213 6.62 9.30 27.44
CA ASP A 213 6.11 10.67 27.39
C ASP A 213 6.84 11.41 26.27
N TYR A 214 6.23 11.41 25.08
CA TYR A 214 6.74 12.08 23.88
C TYR A 214 6.72 13.62 24.01
N ARG A 215 6.17 14.17 25.10
CA ARG A 215 6.12 15.61 25.38
C ARG A 215 5.69 16.40 24.15
N TYR A 216 4.55 16.06 23.56
CA TYR A 216 4.04 16.74 22.37
C TYR A 216 3.83 18.23 22.66
N PHE A 217 4.31 19.08 21.76
CA PHE A 217 3.99 20.51 21.76
C PHE A 217 4.07 21.08 20.34
N PRO A 218 3.40 22.22 20.06
CA PRO A 218 3.41 22.83 18.73
C PRO A 218 4.83 23.16 18.27
N GLU A 219 5.14 22.86 17.01
CA GLU A 219 6.42 23.19 16.37
C GLU A 219 6.53 24.71 16.15
N PRO A 220 7.37 25.45 16.91
CA PRO A 220 7.45 26.90 16.80
C PRO A 220 8.08 27.38 15.48
N ASP A 221 8.86 26.52 14.80
CA ASP A 221 9.57 26.90 13.58
C ASP A 221 8.67 26.83 12.33
N LEU A 222 7.49 26.20 12.44
CA LEU A 222 6.53 26.09 11.34
C LEU A 222 5.20 26.77 11.72
N PRO A 223 4.76 27.79 10.96
CA PRO A 223 3.47 28.40 11.22
C PRO A 223 2.33 27.40 10.98
N PRO A 224 1.15 27.62 11.59
CA PRO A 224 -0.05 26.86 11.25
C PRO A 224 -0.30 26.85 9.74
N LEU A 225 -0.65 25.69 9.22
CA LEU A 225 -1.00 25.50 7.81
C LEU A 225 -2.48 25.83 7.62
N VAL A 226 -2.74 26.89 6.87
CA VAL A 226 -4.09 27.32 6.50
C VAL A 226 -4.39 26.84 5.08
N LEU A 227 -5.46 26.06 4.92
CA LEU A 227 -5.88 25.49 3.66
C LEU A 227 -7.05 26.28 3.08
N ALA A 228 -6.81 26.93 1.94
CA ALA A 228 -7.85 27.64 1.21
C ALA A 228 -8.92 26.64 0.69
N PRO A 229 -10.22 26.91 0.87
CA PRO A 229 -11.29 26.05 0.36
C PRO A 229 -11.17 25.75 -1.14
N GLU A 230 -10.73 26.72 -1.93
CA GLU A 230 -10.54 26.58 -3.38
C GLU A 230 -9.40 25.59 -3.69
N HIS A 231 -8.39 25.50 -2.83
CA HIS A 231 -7.31 24.53 -3.00
C HIS A 231 -7.80 23.10 -2.72
N ILE A 232 -8.60 22.91 -1.66
CA ILE A 232 -9.23 21.62 -1.34
C ILE A 232 -10.18 21.20 -2.47
N GLY A 233 -10.98 22.15 -2.99
CA GLY A 233 -11.86 21.93 -4.14
C GLY A 233 -11.10 21.45 -5.37
N ARG A 234 -9.99 22.12 -5.73
CA ARG A 234 -9.14 21.68 -6.85
C ARG A 234 -8.61 20.26 -6.69
N ILE A 235 -8.15 19.88 -5.48
CA ILE A 235 -7.65 18.51 -5.24
C ILE A 235 -8.78 17.50 -5.42
N ARG A 236 -9.96 17.80 -4.87
CA ARG A 236 -11.17 16.97 -5.02
C ARG A 236 -11.53 16.76 -6.49
N ASP A 237 -11.50 17.83 -7.29
CA ASP A 237 -11.84 17.78 -8.72
C ASP A 237 -10.80 17.03 -9.56
N THR A 238 -9.55 16.96 -9.08
CA THR A 238 -8.46 16.20 -9.72
C THR A 238 -8.33 14.76 -9.23
N LEU A 239 -9.16 14.32 -8.27
CA LEU A 239 -9.11 12.95 -7.81
C LEU A 239 -9.44 12.00 -8.98
N PRO A 240 -8.67 10.91 -9.13
CA PRO A 240 -8.98 9.90 -10.12
C PRO A 240 -10.26 9.16 -9.75
N GLU A 241 -10.85 8.50 -10.74
CA GLU A 241 -11.98 7.60 -10.49
C GLU A 241 -11.53 6.47 -9.55
N LEU A 242 -12.11 6.45 -8.35
CA LEU A 242 -11.74 5.51 -7.30
C LEU A 242 -12.13 4.06 -7.63
N PRO A 243 -11.49 3.06 -7.01
CA PRO A 243 -11.69 1.65 -7.37
C PRO A 243 -13.16 1.20 -7.35
N ALA A 244 -13.96 1.64 -6.37
CA ALA A 244 -15.36 1.25 -6.27
C ALA A 244 -16.22 1.81 -7.42
N ALA A 245 -16.03 3.08 -7.77
CA ALA A 245 -16.70 3.72 -8.90
C ALA A 245 -16.30 3.06 -10.22
N ARG A 246 -15.00 2.81 -10.41
CA ARG A 246 -14.49 2.12 -11.60
C ARG A 246 -15.06 0.72 -11.75
N ARG A 247 -15.16 -0.04 -10.66
CA ARG A 247 -15.80 -1.37 -10.66
C ARG A 247 -17.26 -1.31 -11.09
N ALA A 248 -18.04 -0.37 -10.54
CA ALA A 248 -19.43 -0.19 -10.92
C ALA A 248 -19.56 0.15 -12.42
N ARG A 249 -18.74 1.08 -12.92
CA ARG A 249 -18.70 1.43 -14.34
C ARG A 249 -18.34 0.24 -15.22
N TYR A 250 -17.36 -0.59 -14.84
CA TYR A 250 -17.00 -1.76 -15.67
C TYR A 250 -18.14 -2.78 -15.75
N ALA A 251 -18.84 -3.01 -14.64
CA ALA A 251 -19.99 -3.90 -14.64
C ALA A 251 -21.12 -3.39 -15.55
N GLU A 252 -21.42 -2.08 -15.48
CA GLU A 252 -22.50 -1.46 -16.26
C GLU A 252 -22.13 -1.27 -17.74
N ALA A 253 -21.00 -0.60 -18.01
CA ALA A 253 -20.62 -0.20 -19.36
C ALA A 253 -20.07 -1.35 -20.21
N PHE A 254 -19.46 -2.36 -19.59
CA PHE A 254 -18.83 -3.47 -20.30
C PHE A 254 -19.54 -4.82 -20.09
N GLY A 255 -20.55 -4.89 -19.23
CA GLY A 255 -21.29 -6.13 -18.94
C GLY A 255 -20.41 -7.24 -18.36
N LEU A 256 -19.34 -6.88 -17.65
CA LEU A 256 -18.38 -7.82 -17.09
C LEU A 256 -18.85 -8.38 -15.73
N GLY A 257 -18.50 -9.64 -15.47
CA GLY A 257 -18.81 -10.28 -14.20
C GLY A 257 -18.02 -9.71 -13.03
N ALA A 258 -18.53 -9.87 -11.80
CA ALA A 258 -17.91 -9.32 -10.59
C ALA A 258 -16.45 -9.79 -10.38
N TYR A 259 -16.14 -11.03 -10.76
CA TYR A 259 -14.77 -11.55 -10.71
C TYR A 259 -13.85 -10.79 -11.68
N ASP A 260 -14.25 -10.68 -12.95
CA ASP A 260 -13.47 -10.02 -14.00
C ASP A 260 -13.20 -8.56 -13.65
N VAL A 261 -14.26 -7.86 -13.22
CA VAL A 261 -14.20 -6.48 -12.76
C VAL A 261 -13.22 -6.31 -11.60
N LYS A 262 -13.24 -7.22 -10.62
CA LYS A 262 -12.31 -7.17 -9.48
C LYS A 262 -10.86 -7.34 -9.92
N VAL A 263 -10.58 -8.25 -10.85
CA VAL A 263 -9.22 -8.50 -11.35
C VAL A 263 -8.72 -7.31 -12.18
N LEU A 264 -9.53 -6.82 -13.12
CA LEU A 264 -9.15 -5.73 -14.02
C LEU A 264 -8.96 -4.39 -13.29
N THR A 265 -9.64 -4.18 -12.17
CA THR A 265 -9.51 -2.98 -11.35
C THR A 265 -8.51 -3.12 -10.21
N ALA A 266 -7.83 -4.27 -10.07
CA ALA A 266 -6.93 -4.55 -8.96
C ALA A 266 -5.79 -3.51 -8.84
N SER A 267 -5.33 -2.95 -9.95
CA SER A 267 -4.35 -1.87 -10.03
C SER A 267 -4.83 -0.81 -11.03
N PRO A 268 -4.55 0.50 -10.80
CA PRO A 268 -4.97 1.56 -11.71
C PRO A 268 -4.38 1.37 -13.11
N ARG A 269 -3.12 0.93 -13.20
CA ARG A 269 -2.42 0.72 -14.47
C ARG A 269 -2.97 -0.46 -15.27
N VAL A 270 -3.38 -1.54 -14.60
CA VAL A 270 -4.05 -2.67 -15.26
C VAL A 270 -5.40 -2.23 -15.82
N ALA A 271 -6.13 -1.42 -15.05
CA ALA A 271 -7.40 -0.85 -15.49
C ALA A 271 -7.22 0.06 -16.72
N GLU A 272 -6.23 0.96 -16.71
CA GLU A 272 -5.89 1.83 -17.84
C GLU A 272 -5.50 1.03 -19.09
N TYR A 273 -4.66 -0.01 -18.93
CA TYR A 273 -4.27 -0.88 -20.04
C TYR A 273 -5.49 -1.59 -20.65
N PHE A 274 -6.40 -2.09 -19.81
CA PHE A 274 -7.63 -2.71 -20.25
C PHE A 274 -8.54 -1.72 -20.99
N GLU A 275 -8.77 -0.53 -20.44
CA GLU A 275 -9.60 0.50 -21.09
C GLU A 275 -9.04 0.93 -22.44
N ALA A 276 -7.72 1.14 -22.52
CA ALA A 276 -7.06 1.46 -23.78
C ALA A 276 -7.20 0.32 -24.81
N THR A 277 -7.17 -0.94 -24.35
CA THR A 277 -7.40 -2.11 -25.22
C THR A 277 -8.85 -2.14 -25.71
N VAL A 278 -9.82 -1.87 -24.82
CA VAL A 278 -11.25 -1.80 -25.16
C VAL A 278 -11.51 -0.68 -26.16
N ALA A 279 -10.96 0.50 -25.93
CA ALA A 279 -11.09 1.65 -26.82
C ALA A 279 -10.54 1.37 -28.23
N ALA A 280 -9.43 0.63 -28.33
CA ALA A 280 -8.83 0.27 -29.60
C ALA A 280 -9.52 -0.91 -30.31
N HIS A 281 -10.11 -1.87 -29.58
CA HIS A 281 -10.66 -3.09 -30.15
C HIS A 281 -12.20 -3.06 -30.34
N GLY A 282 -12.91 -2.46 -29.39
CA GLY A 282 -14.38 -2.38 -29.35
C GLY A 282 -15.08 -3.56 -28.65
N ASP A 283 -14.40 -4.67 -28.38
CA ASP A 283 -14.96 -5.80 -27.60
C ASP A 283 -14.30 -5.89 -26.21
N ALA A 284 -15.05 -5.44 -25.20
CA ALA A 284 -14.59 -5.42 -23.82
C ALA A 284 -14.43 -6.82 -23.22
N LYS A 285 -15.23 -7.80 -23.65
CA LYS A 285 -15.16 -9.17 -23.13
C LYS A 285 -13.93 -9.90 -23.68
N ALA A 286 -13.63 -9.71 -24.96
CA ALA A 286 -12.40 -10.22 -25.56
C ALA A 286 -11.17 -9.60 -24.89
N ALA A 287 -11.16 -8.28 -24.70
CA ALA A 287 -10.08 -7.58 -24.01
C ALA A 287 -9.91 -8.07 -22.56
N ALA A 288 -11.00 -8.22 -21.81
CA ALA A 288 -10.97 -8.70 -20.42
C ALA A 288 -10.32 -10.09 -20.31
N ASN A 289 -10.74 -11.04 -21.15
CA ASN A 289 -10.21 -12.40 -21.16
C ASN A 289 -8.70 -12.43 -21.45
N TRP A 290 -8.24 -11.63 -22.41
CA TRP A 290 -6.83 -11.58 -22.79
C TRP A 290 -5.95 -10.84 -21.79
N VAL A 291 -6.46 -9.75 -21.21
CA VAL A 291 -5.74 -9.05 -20.14
C VAL A 291 -5.58 -9.96 -18.93
N MET A 292 -6.69 -10.55 -18.44
CA MET A 292 -6.64 -11.42 -17.25
C MET A 292 -5.85 -12.71 -17.47
N GLY A 293 -5.93 -13.29 -18.66
CA GLY A 293 -5.24 -14.54 -18.98
C GLY A 293 -3.79 -14.32 -19.39
N GLU A 294 -3.59 -13.77 -20.58
CA GLU A 294 -2.28 -13.75 -21.24
C GLU A 294 -1.39 -12.61 -20.72
N VAL A 295 -1.94 -11.40 -20.52
CA VAL A 295 -1.16 -10.25 -20.04
C VAL A 295 -0.75 -10.43 -18.58
N LEU A 296 -1.71 -10.63 -17.67
CA LEU A 296 -1.40 -10.86 -16.25
C LEU A 296 -0.60 -12.14 -16.03
N GLY A 297 -0.84 -13.18 -16.84
CA GLY A 297 -0.02 -14.39 -16.85
C GLY A 297 1.45 -14.10 -17.20
N ALA A 298 1.70 -13.35 -18.27
CA ALA A 298 3.05 -12.96 -18.68
C ALA A 298 3.76 -12.07 -17.64
N LEU A 299 3.04 -11.13 -17.03
CA LEU A 299 3.58 -10.31 -15.92
C LEU A 299 3.98 -11.18 -14.73
N LYS A 300 3.13 -12.13 -14.33
CA LYS A 300 3.43 -13.06 -13.24
C LYS A 300 4.66 -13.92 -13.53
N THR A 301 4.81 -14.41 -14.77
CA THR A 301 5.97 -15.23 -15.16
C THR A 301 7.27 -14.42 -15.20
N SER A 302 7.21 -13.15 -15.61
CA SER A 302 8.39 -12.28 -15.70
C SER A 302 8.72 -11.55 -14.39
N GLY A 303 7.78 -11.51 -13.43
CA GLY A 303 7.88 -10.66 -12.24
C GLY A 303 7.81 -9.16 -12.57
N GLY A 304 7.25 -8.80 -13.74
CA GLY A 304 7.21 -7.43 -14.23
C GLY A 304 5.95 -6.65 -13.84
N ASP A 305 5.98 -5.33 -14.06
CA ASP A 305 4.85 -4.41 -13.91
C ASP A 305 4.22 -4.09 -15.28
N ILE A 306 2.91 -3.83 -15.30
CA ILE A 306 2.19 -3.46 -16.53
C ILE A 306 2.75 -2.19 -17.19
N ALA A 307 3.35 -1.26 -16.44
CA ALA A 307 4.02 -0.08 -16.99
C ALA A 307 5.24 -0.43 -17.86
N GLY A 308 5.90 -1.56 -17.57
CA GLY A 308 7.01 -2.08 -18.36
C GLY A 308 6.60 -3.13 -19.39
N PHE A 309 5.29 -3.34 -19.59
CA PHE A 309 4.80 -4.43 -20.43
C PHE A 309 5.08 -4.14 -21.93
N PRO A 310 5.72 -5.06 -22.66
CA PRO A 310 6.26 -4.78 -24.00
C PRO A 310 5.20 -4.72 -25.12
N ILE A 311 3.97 -5.14 -24.85
CA ILE A 311 2.87 -5.09 -25.82
C ILE A 311 1.96 -3.95 -25.39
N ASP A 312 1.84 -2.92 -26.21
CA ASP A 312 0.92 -1.82 -25.99
C ASP A 312 -0.54 -2.20 -26.32
N PRO A 313 -1.53 -1.52 -25.72
CA PRO A 313 -2.95 -1.83 -25.93
C PRO A 313 -3.40 -1.89 -27.41
N PRO A 314 -2.99 -0.97 -28.31
CA PRO A 314 -3.32 -1.05 -29.74
C PRO A 314 -2.79 -2.33 -30.43
N ARG A 315 -1.60 -2.79 -30.07
CA ARG A 315 -1.05 -4.04 -30.62
C ARG A 315 -1.81 -5.26 -30.14
N LEU A 316 -2.20 -5.30 -28.87
CA LEU A 316 -3.07 -6.35 -28.38
C LEU A 316 -4.42 -6.30 -29.10
N ALA A 317 -5.04 -5.13 -29.22
CA ALA A 317 -6.30 -4.93 -29.93
C ALA A 317 -6.25 -5.39 -31.39
N ALA A 318 -5.13 -5.16 -32.09
CA ALA A 318 -4.92 -5.65 -33.45
C ALA A 318 -4.89 -7.18 -33.53
N LEU A 319 -4.20 -7.85 -32.58
CA LEU A 319 -4.21 -9.32 -32.48
C LEU A 319 -5.62 -9.85 -32.23
N LEU A 320 -6.38 -9.21 -31.33
CA LEU A 320 -7.78 -9.56 -31.09
C LEU A 320 -8.66 -9.36 -32.32
N GLY A 321 -8.39 -8.30 -33.11
CA GLY A 321 -9.04 -8.07 -34.40
C GLY A 321 -8.85 -9.22 -35.37
N LEU A 322 -7.62 -9.72 -35.51
CA LEU A 322 -7.33 -10.89 -36.36
C LEU A 322 -8.06 -12.15 -35.91
N VAL A 323 -8.29 -12.31 -34.61
CA VAL A 323 -9.07 -13.43 -34.05
C VAL A 323 -10.55 -13.26 -34.36
N ARG A 324 -11.11 -12.07 -34.11
CA ARG A 324 -12.52 -11.74 -34.40
C ARG A 324 -12.85 -11.94 -35.88
N ASP A 325 -11.95 -11.53 -36.76
CA ASP A 325 -12.15 -11.59 -38.21
C ASP A 325 -11.87 -12.99 -38.78
N GLY A 326 -11.52 -13.97 -37.94
CA GLY A 326 -11.28 -15.37 -38.33
C GLY A 326 -9.96 -15.61 -39.09
N VAL A 327 -9.11 -14.58 -39.21
CA VAL A 327 -7.79 -14.67 -39.88
C VAL A 327 -6.83 -15.54 -39.07
N VAL A 328 -6.93 -15.48 -37.75
CA VAL A 328 -6.06 -16.21 -36.82
C VAL A 328 -6.92 -16.98 -35.82
N SER A 329 -6.66 -18.29 -35.67
CA SER A 329 -7.32 -19.08 -34.62
C SER A 329 -6.86 -18.65 -33.23
N HIS A 330 -7.68 -18.86 -32.20
CA HIS A 330 -7.30 -18.52 -30.82
C HIS A 330 -5.96 -19.15 -30.39
N THR A 331 -5.70 -20.41 -30.77
CA THR A 331 -4.43 -21.09 -30.50
C THR A 331 -3.25 -20.44 -31.23
N ALA A 332 -3.43 -20.03 -32.48
CA ALA A 332 -2.40 -19.32 -33.23
C ALA A 332 -2.14 -17.92 -32.63
N ALA A 333 -3.19 -17.24 -32.16
CA ALA A 333 -3.05 -15.93 -31.52
C ALA A 333 -2.20 -15.99 -30.26
N LYS A 334 -2.35 -17.01 -29.41
CA LYS A 334 -1.48 -17.19 -28.23
C LYS A 334 -0.01 -17.36 -28.60
N ARG A 335 0.28 -18.06 -29.70
CA ARG A 335 1.65 -18.21 -30.22
C ARG A 335 2.19 -16.86 -30.72
N ILE A 336 1.38 -16.09 -31.46
CA ILE A 336 1.75 -14.76 -31.93
C ILE A 336 2.00 -13.83 -30.74
N PHE A 337 1.15 -13.85 -29.70
CA PHE A 337 1.35 -13.09 -28.47
C PHE A 337 2.69 -13.43 -27.80
N GLY A 338 3.05 -14.72 -27.69
CA GLY A 338 4.37 -15.15 -27.21
C GLY A 338 5.52 -14.59 -28.05
N ILE A 339 5.37 -14.53 -29.38
CA ILE A 339 6.36 -13.91 -30.27
C ILE A 339 6.40 -12.38 -30.07
N MET A 340 5.26 -11.71 -29.91
CA MET A 340 5.20 -10.27 -29.64
C MET A 340 5.96 -9.93 -28.35
N LEU A 341 5.80 -10.73 -27.30
CA LEU A 341 6.57 -10.61 -26.05
C LEU A 341 8.08 -10.74 -26.28
N ALA A 342 8.52 -11.76 -27.02
CA ALA A 342 9.93 -12.03 -27.28
C ALA A 342 10.59 -11.03 -28.25
N SER A 343 9.81 -10.54 -29.22
CA SER A 343 10.31 -9.71 -30.32
C SER A 343 10.81 -8.35 -29.85
N LEU A 344 10.26 -7.78 -28.76
CA LEU A 344 10.76 -6.52 -28.22
C LEU A 344 12.10 -6.68 -27.48
N ALA A 345 12.24 -7.74 -26.69
CA ALA A 345 13.50 -8.06 -26.01
C ALA A 345 14.62 -8.42 -27.03
N THR A 346 14.25 -9.11 -28.10
CA THR A 346 15.17 -9.47 -29.18
C THR A 346 15.53 -8.26 -30.05
N TYR A 347 14.63 -7.31 -30.29
CA TYR A 347 14.95 -6.07 -31.03
C TYR A 347 15.91 -5.17 -30.27
N LEU A 348 15.75 -5.01 -28.95
CA LEU A 348 16.66 -4.21 -28.12
C LEU A 348 18.07 -4.82 -28.06
N LEU A 349 18.19 -6.14 -28.03
CA LEU A 349 19.48 -6.84 -28.10
C LEU A 349 20.06 -6.85 -29.52
N ALA A 350 19.23 -6.98 -30.56
CA ALA A 350 19.67 -6.98 -31.95
C ALA A 350 20.04 -5.59 -32.50
N ALA A 351 19.55 -4.51 -31.88
CA ALA A 351 19.92 -3.13 -32.21
C ALA A 351 21.38 -2.80 -31.86
N TYR A 352 22.02 -3.60 -31.00
CA TYR A 352 23.45 -3.53 -30.74
C TYR A 352 24.14 -4.73 -31.42
N PRO A 353 24.87 -4.54 -32.54
CA PRO A 353 25.63 -5.62 -33.17
C PRO A 353 26.66 -6.21 -32.20
N PRO A 354 27.25 -7.39 -32.48
CA PRO A 354 28.14 -8.16 -31.58
C PRO A 354 29.49 -7.49 -31.22
N ARG A 355 29.57 -6.16 -31.30
CA ARG A 355 30.70 -5.32 -30.86
C ARG A 355 30.77 -5.13 -29.34
N TYR A 356 29.71 -5.44 -28.60
CA TYR A 356 29.63 -5.24 -27.15
C TYR A 356 29.36 -6.57 -26.45
N VAL A 357 30.06 -6.82 -25.33
CA VAL A 357 29.91 -8.02 -24.49
C VAL A 357 29.34 -7.58 -23.15
N PHE A 358 28.43 -8.38 -22.57
CA PHE A 358 27.97 -8.18 -21.20
C PHE A 358 29.16 -8.23 -20.23
N LEU A 359 29.41 -7.13 -19.52
CA LEU A 359 30.32 -7.09 -18.38
C LEU A 359 29.47 -6.84 -17.14
N VAL A 360 29.28 -7.87 -16.32
CA VAL A 360 28.53 -7.79 -15.05
C VAL A 360 29.53 -8.03 -13.92
N GLY A 361 29.77 -6.99 -13.12
CA GLY A 361 30.46 -7.11 -11.83
C GLY A 361 29.42 -7.15 -10.73
N VAL A 362 29.31 -8.27 -10.03
CA VAL A 362 28.48 -8.38 -8.82
C VAL A 362 29.40 -8.17 -7.63
N LEU A 363 29.24 -7.05 -6.94
CA LEU A 363 29.82 -6.84 -5.61
C LEU A 363 28.77 -7.27 -4.59
N PRO A 364 29.01 -8.31 -3.78
CA PRO A 364 28.17 -8.55 -2.62
C PRO A 364 28.35 -7.37 -1.66
N ALA A 365 27.25 -6.71 -1.32
CA ALA A 365 27.16 -5.71 -0.26
C ALA A 365 26.56 -6.33 0.99
#